data_AF-A0A9N8EDS5-F1
#
_entry.id   AF-A0A9N8EDS5-F1
#
_cell.length_a   1.000
_cell.length_b   1.000
_cell.length_c   1.000
_cell.angle_alpha   90.00
_cell.angle_beta   90.00
_cell.angle_gamma   90.00
#
_symmetry.space_group_name_H-M   'P 1'
#
loop_
_entity.id
_entity.type
_entity.pdbx_description
1 polymer ?
#
loop_
_entity_poly.entity_id
_entity_poly.type
_entity_poly.pdbx_seq_one_letter_code
_entity_poly.pdbx_strand_id
1 'polypeptide(L)'
;MSQSPFDIPTPMEEGEQEELPPNPPSPMDQPPLSQQPEVETVNEDDENLADHVKDRRQPGEPNRNDDPLDLKFDFMHKENPTVEGLPPEEMLDRTFLMPPAEDGTRVRAKIIERVDNTKKNSNNTRT
;
A
#
# COMPACT_ATOMS: atom_id res chain seq x y z
N MET A 1 -67.43 23.64 28.27
CA MET A 1 -67.25 22.20 28.00
C MET A 1 -67.23 22.00 26.50
N SER A 2 -66.05 21.76 25.91
CA SER A 2 -65.88 21.08 24.61
C SER A 2 -64.39 20.76 24.45
N GLN A 3 -64.06 19.47 24.54
CA GLN A 3 -62.70 18.92 24.48
C GLN A 3 -62.08 19.10 23.08
N SER A 4 -60.78 19.39 23.01
CA SER A 4 -59.96 19.37 21.79
C SER A 4 -59.37 17.97 21.56
N PRO A 5 -59.35 17.42 20.33
CA PRO A 5 -59.14 15.98 20.09
C PRO A 5 -57.70 15.59 19.71
N PHE A 6 -56.67 16.22 20.29
CA PHE A 6 -55.27 15.89 19.96
C PHE A 6 -54.46 15.50 21.20
N ASP A 7 -54.81 14.37 21.79
CA ASP A 7 -53.90 13.63 22.66
C ASP A 7 -53.09 12.66 21.79
N ILE A 8 -51.85 13.05 21.48
CA ILE A 8 -50.85 12.13 20.94
C ILE A 8 -50.27 11.39 22.16
N PRO A 9 -50.33 10.05 22.23
CA PRO A 9 -49.74 9.32 23.34
C PRO A 9 -48.23 9.49 23.32
N THR A 10 -47.67 9.92 24.45
CA THR A 10 -46.24 9.86 24.76
C THR A 10 -45.76 8.41 24.61
N PRO A 11 -44.74 8.12 23.79
CA PRO A 11 -44.03 6.86 23.94
C PRO A 11 -43.22 6.97 25.23
N MET A 12 -43.60 6.17 26.23
CA MET A 12 -42.71 5.82 27.33
C MET A 12 -41.63 4.92 26.74
N GLU A 13 -40.44 5.47 26.56
CA GLU A 13 -39.22 4.68 26.47
C GLU A 13 -38.27 5.21 27.53
N GLU A 14 -38.32 4.56 28.70
CA GLU A 14 -37.19 4.50 29.61
C GLU A 14 -36.08 3.73 28.87
N GLY A 15 -35.35 4.44 28.01
CA GLY A 15 -34.09 3.96 27.48
C GLY A 15 -33.08 4.03 28.60
N GLU A 16 -32.80 2.88 29.19
CA GLU A 16 -31.60 2.63 29.99
C GLU A 16 -30.42 3.24 29.22
N GLN A 17 -29.81 4.29 29.76
CA GLN A 17 -28.55 4.78 29.24
C GLN A 17 -27.54 3.67 29.56
N GLU A 18 -27.29 2.79 28.60
CA GLU A 18 -26.11 1.93 28.63
C GLU A 18 -24.92 2.86 28.83
N GLU A 19 -24.39 2.89 30.06
CA GLU A 19 -23.15 3.58 30.41
C GLU A 19 -22.05 2.92 29.57
N LEU A 20 -21.82 3.49 28.38
CA LEU A 20 -20.72 3.07 27.52
C LEU A 20 -19.45 3.09 28.37
N PRO A 21 -18.61 2.04 28.30
CA PRO A 21 -17.38 2.02 29.06
C PRO A 21 -16.56 3.27 28.74
N PRO A 22 -15.86 3.86 29.72
CA PRO A 22 -15.09 5.07 29.50
C PRO A 22 -14.18 4.87 28.30
N ASN A 23 -14.21 5.83 27.37
CA ASN A 23 -13.33 5.81 26.20
C ASN A 23 -11.88 5.60 26.67
N PRO A 24 -11.12 4.69 26.06
CA PRO A 24 -9.71 4.54 26.39
C PRO A 24 -9.01 5.89 26.18
N PRO A 25 -8.08 6.29 27.06
CA PRO A 25 -7.38 7.55 26.94
C PRO A 25 -6.72 7.64 25.56
N SER A 26 -6.79 8.82 24.94
CA SER A 26 -6.14 9.03 23.65
C SER A 26 -4.62 8.94 23.84
N PRO A 27 -3.87 8.50 22.83
CA PRO A 27 -2.40 8.51 22.90
C PRO A 27 -1.82 9.90 23.21
N MET A 28 -2.57 10.97 22.90
CA MET A 28 -2.20 12.35 23.23
C MET A 28 -2.39 12.72 24.71
N ASP A 29 -3.19 11.94 25.46
CA ASP A 29 -3.38 12.12 26.90
C ASP A 29 -2.25 11.48 27.72
N GLN A 30 -1.32 10.77 27.07
CA GLN A 30 -0.16 10.20 27.71
C GLN A 30 0.89 11.28 28.01
N PRO A 31 1.57 11.22 29.18
CA PRO A 31 2.65 12.13 29.49
C PRO A 31 3.81 11.95 28.49
N PRO A 32 4.58 13.03 28.21
CA PRO A 32 5.73 12.96 27.30
C PRO A 32 6.74 11.91 27.77
N LEU A 33 7.47 11.31 26.83
CA LEU A 33 8.43 10.23 27.10
C LEU A 33 9.46 10.57 28.19
N SER A 34 9.84 11.85 28.32
CA SER A 34 10.77 12.32 29.37
C SER A 34 10.22 12.27 30.80
N GLN A 35 8.90 12.14 30.95
CA GLN A 35 8.20 12.00 32.24
C GLN A 35 7.78 10.55 32.52
N GLN A 36 7.95 9.65 31.54
CA GLN A 36 7.65 8.23 31.71
C GLN A 36 8.81 7.53 32.44
N PRO A 37 8.53 6.48 33.23
CA PRO A 37 9.58 5.71 33.88
C PRO A 37 10.49 5.05 32.84
N GLU A 38 11.78 5.00 33.13
CA GLU A 38 12.74 4.28 32.30
C GLU A 38 12.44 2.77 32.38
N VAL A 39 12.27 2.14 31.22
CA VAL A 39 11.93 0.71 31.11
C VAL A 39 13.21 -0.04 30.83
N GLU A 40 13.54 -1.00 31.70
CA GLU A 40 14.67 -1.92 31.49
C GLU A 40 14.36 -2.81 30.27
N THR A 41 15.13 -2.62 29.19
CA THR A 41 15.05 -3.46 28.00
C THR A 41 15.89 -4.71 28.19
N VAL A 42 15.39 -5.86 27.76
CA VAL A 42 16.16 -7.11 27.77
C VAL A 42 17.39 -6.94 26.88
N ASN A 43 18.58 -7.32 27.37
CA ASN A 43 19.77 -7.36 26.54
C ASN A 43 19.62 -8.50 25.53
N GLU A 44 19.51 -8.15 24.25
CA GLU A 44 19.32 -9.08 23.13
C GLU A 44 20.67 -9.71 22.71
N ASP A 45 21.33 -10.44 23.61
CA ASP A 45 22.43 -11.35 23.23
C ASP A 45 21.86 -12.64 22.60
N ASP A 46 20.89 -12.51 21.70
CA ASP A 46 20.25 -13.64 21.05
C ASP A 46 21.05 -14.03 19.80
N GLU A 47 21.62 -15.23 19.82
CA GLU A 47 22.39 -15.82 18.71
C GLU A 47 21.58 -15.87 17.40
N ASN A 48 20.24 -15.75 17.50
CA ASN A 48 19.29 -15.74 16.38
C ASN A 48 19.02 -14.36 15.77
N LEU A 49 19.63 -13.27 16.27
CA LEU A 49 19.47 -11.96 15.63
C LEU A 49 20.07 -11.98 14.22
N ALA A 50 19.45 -11.23 13.30
CA ALA A 50 20.06 -10.96 12.02
C ALA A 50 21.34 -10.12 12.22
N ASP A 51 22.34 -10.30 11.35
CA ASP A 51 23.67 -9.69 11.55
C ASP A 51 23.63 -8.16 11.70
N HIS A 52 22.73 -7.48 11.00
CA HIS A 52 22.54 -6.02 11.11
C HIS A 52 21.87 -5.56 12.43
N VAL A 53 21.29 -6.49 13.20
CA VAL A 53 20.65 -6.23 14.50
C VAL A 53 21.61 -6.52 15.65
N LYS A 54 22.56 -7.45 15.46
CA LYS A 54 23.61 -7.74 16.45
C LYS A 54 24.46 -6.50 16.75
N ASP A 55 24.72 -5.69 15.74
CA ASP A 55 25.39 -4.40 15.87
C ASP A 55 24.43 -3.27 16.29
N ARG A 56 23.51 -3.54 17.23
CA ARG A 56 22.57 -2.53 17.75
C ARG A 56 23.37 -1.42 18.44
N ARG A 57 23.10 -0.17 18.02
CA ARG A 57 23.67 1.03 18.65
C ARG A 57 23.12 1.18 20.06
N GLN A 58 23.97 1.60 21.00
CA GLN A 58 23.50 1.91 22.34
C GLN A 58 22.62 3.17 22.30
N PRO A 59 21.52 3.23 23.08
CA PRO A 59 20.69 4.42 23.17
C PRO A 59 21.54 5.65 23.51
N GLY A 60 21.47 6.69 22.68
CA GLY A 60 22.24 7.93 22.87
C GLY A 60 23.56 8.02 22.09
N GLU A 61 24.02 6.94 21.45
CA GLU A 61 25.15 7.04 20.51
C GLU A 61 24.75 7.77 19.22
N PRO A 62 25.63 8.62 18.66
CA PRO A 62 25.39 9.28 17.39
C PRO A 62 25.13 8.26 16.29
N ASN A 63 24.44 8.66 15.23
CA ASN A 63 24.16 7.72 14.15
C ASN A 63 25.49 7.34 13.49
N ARG A 64 25.74 6.05 13.31
CA ARG A 64 26.98 5.57 12.67
C ARG A 64 27.17 6.15 11.27
N ASN A 65 26.05 6.43 10.61
CA ASN A 65 25.97 7.17 9.36
C ASN A 65 25.27 8.51 9.66
N ASP A 66 25.99 9.45 10.28
CA ASP A 66 25.51 10.84 10.42
C ASP A 66 25.42 11.56 9.06
N ASP A 67 26.13 11.04 8.05
CA ASP A 67 26.00 11.50 6.68
C ASP A 67 24.70 10.99 6.04
N PRO A 68 23.95 11.85 5.31
CA PRO A 68 22.84 11.42 4.49
C PRO A 68 23.30 10.31 3.53
N LEU A 69 22.52 9.23 3.44
CA LEU A 69 22.76 8.20 2.42
C LEU A 69 22.74 8.85 1.04
N ASP A 70 23.77 8.56 0.24
CA ASP A 70 23.88 9.04 -1.13
C ASP A 70 22.90 8.28 -2.04
N LEU A 71 21.63 8.65 -1.98
CA LEU A 71 20.52 8.07 -2.76
C LEU A 71 20.57 8.53 -4.23
N LYS A 72 21.74 8.45 -4.86
CA LYS A 72 21.85 8.67 -6.31
C LYS A 72 21.03 7.61 -7.04
N PHE A 73 20.30 8.05 -8.06
CA PHE A 73 19.49 7.19 -8.90
C PHE A 73 20.27 6.01 -9.49
N ASP A 74 21.59 6.18 -9.69
CA ASP A 74 22.48 5.12 -10.15
C ASP A 74 22.47 3.87 -9.23
N PHE A 75 22.37 4.05 -7.91
CA PHE A 75 22.26 2.95 -6.94
C PHE A 75 20.83 2.43 -6.78
N MET A 76 19.84 3.20 -7.24
CA MET A 76 18.42 2.84 -7.25
C MET A 76 17.98 2.25 -8.60
N HIS A 77 18.91 2.05 -9.55
CA HIS A 77 18.62 1.38 -10.80
C HIS A 77 18.24 -0.08 -10.54
N LYS A 78 16.94 -0.31 -10.45
CA LYS A 78 16.37 -1.63 -10.63
C LYS A 78 16.38 -1.89 -12.12
N GLU A 79 17.04 -2.96 -12.55
CA GLU A 79 16.84 -3.47 -13.91
C GLU A 79 15.34 -3.63 -14.11
N ASN A 80 14.76 -2.81 -14.99
CA ASN A 80 13.39 -3.03 -15.41
C ASN A 80 13.44 -4.37 -16.17
N PRO A 81 12.78 -5.44 -15.69
CA PRO A 81 12.91 -6.77 -16.30
C PRO A 81 12.38 -6.81 -17.74
N THR A 82 11.75 -5.73 -18.18
CA THR A 82 11.34 -5.52 -19.55
C THR A 82 12.53 -5.06 -20.38
N VAL A 83 13.29 -6.02 -20.91
CA VAL A 83 14.27 -5.75 -21.99
C VAL A 83 13.56 -4.94 -23.08
N GLU A 84 14.11 -3.80 -23.47
CA GLU A 84 13.55 -2.97 -24.54
C GLU A 84 14.00 -3.52 -25.91
N GLY A 85 13.13 -3.46 -26.92
CA GLY A 85 13.48 -3.79 -28.30
C GLY A 85 13.72 -5.27 -28.59
N LEU A 86 13.05 -6.20 -27.89
CA LEU A 86 13.16 -7.63 -28.23
C LEU A 86 12.65 -7.91 -29.65
N PRO A 87 13.26 -8.87 -30.34
CA PRO A 87 12.71 -9.38 -31.58
C PRO A 87 11.33 -10.02 -31.33
N PRO A 88 10.38 -9.94 -32.29
CA PRO A 88 9.04 -10.49 -32.13
C PRO A 88 9.00 -11.96 -31.72
N GLU A 89 10.01 -12.74 -32.10
CA GLU A 89 10.16 -14.15 -31.75
C GLU A 89 10.35 -14.35 -30.23
N GLU A 90 11.07 -13.44 -29.56
CA GLU A 90 11.27 -13.44 -28.11
C GLU A 90 10.14 -12.74 -27.34
N MET A 91 9.16 -12.19 -28.06
CA MET A 91 7.94 -11.61 -27.47
C MET A 91 6.87 -12.67 -27.19
N LEU A 92 6.99 -13.87 -27.76
CA LEU A 92 6.06 -14.97 -27.51
C LEU A 92 6.00 -15.30 -26.01
N ASP A 93 4.82 -15.68 -25.55
CA ASP A 93 4.49 -15.97 -24.15
C ASP A 93 4.63 -14.82 -23.14
N ARG A 94 5.19 -13.67 -23.53
CA ARG A 94 5.21 -12.47 -22.67
C ARG A 94 3.81 -11.92 -22.47
N THR A 95 3.62 -11.24 -21.34
CA THR A 95 2.34 -10.62 -20.99
C THR A 95 2.48 -9.11 -20.83
N PHE A 96 1.42 -8.38 -21.21
CA PHE A 96 1.32 -6.94 -20.99
C PHE A 96 -0.01 -6.60 -20.33
N LEU A 97 0.00 -5.60 -19.44
CA LEU A 97 -1.20 -5.15 -18.74
C LEU A 97 -2.01 -4.23 -19.65
N MET A 98 -3.27 -4.59 -19.90
CA MET A 98 -4.20 -3.75 -20.66
C MET A 98 -4.56 -2.51 -19.84
N PRO A 99 -4.92 -1.40 -20.52
CA PRO A 99 -5.58 -0.28 -19.87
C PRO A 99 -6.80 -0.75 -19.06
N PRO A 100 -7.15 -0.05 -17.97
CA PRO A 100 -8.36 -0.37 -17.22
C PRO A 100 -9.60 -0.26 -18.09
N ALA A 101 -10.53 -1.20 -17.91
CA ALA A 101 -11.87 -1.13 -18.47
C ALA A 101 -12.72 -0.09 -17.73
N GLU A 102 -13.93 0.18 -18.24
CA GLU A 102 -14.86 1.17 -17.65
C GLU A 102 -15.25 0.82 -16.20
N ASP A 103 -15.22 -0.47 -15.85
CA ASP A 103 -15.44 -0.99 -14.50
C ASP A 103 -14.21 -0.87 -13.58
N GLY A 104 -13.09 -0.34 -14.08
CA GLY A 104 -11.82 -0.19 -13.36
C GLY A 104 -10.97 -1.46 -13.30
N THR A 105 -11.45 -2.59 -13.84
CA THR A 105 -10.69 -3.84 -13.86
C THR A 105 -9.56 -3.79 -14.89
N ARG A 106 -8.47 -4.52 -14.63
CA ARG A 106 -7.33 -4.62 -15.55
C ARG A 106 -7.03 -6.08 -15.85
N VAL A 107 -6.83 -6.39 -17.13
CA VAL A 107 -6.49 -7.74 -17.59
C VAL A 107 -5.07 -7.77 -18.15
N ARG A 108 -4.40 -8.90 -18.01
CA ARG A 108 -3.11 -9.13 -18.67
C ARG A 108 -3.34 -9.91 -19.97
N ALA A 109 -2.86 -9.37 -21.09
CA ALA A 109 -2.87 -10.04 -22.37
C ALA A 109 -1.56 -10.82 -22.56
N LYS A 110 -1.62 -12.00 -23.18
CA LYS A 110 -0.48 -12.86 -23.51
C LYS A 110 -0.25 -12.84 -25.03
N ILE A 111 1.00 -12.71 -25.46
CA ILE A 111 1.38 -12.78 -26.88
C ILE A 111 1.48 -14.25 -27.28
N ILE A 112 0.69 -14.68 -28.27
CA ILE A 112 0.56 -16.09 -28.66
C ILE A 112 1.27 -16.38 -29.98
N GLU A 113 1.12 -15.52 -30.98
CA GLU A 113 1.66 -15.75 -32.33
C GLU A 113 1.87 -14.42 -33.07
N ARG A 114 2.83 -14.41 -33.99
CA ARG A 114 3.08 -13.30 -34.93
C ARG A 114 2.23 -13.48 -36.20
N VAL A 115 1.50 -12.44 -36.60
CA VAL A 115 0.70 -12.44 -37.84
C VAL A 115 1.42 -11.64 -38.93
N ASP A 116 1.86 -12.31 -40.00
CA ASP A 116 2.46 -11.66 -41.16
C ASP A 116 1.39 -11.21 -42.17
N ASN A 117 0.86 -9.99 -41.99
CA ASN A 117 -0.05 -9.38 -42.96
C ASN A 117 0.73 -8.80 -44.16
N THR A 118 1.17 -9.68 -45.06
CA THR A 118 1.63 -9.24 -46.38
C THR A 118 0.42 -8.74 -47.17
N LYS A 119 0.32 -7.42 -47.37
CA LYS A 119 -0.65 -6.81 -48.30
C LYS A 119 -0.32 -7.31 -49.70
N LYS A 120 -0.91 -8.43 -50.13
CA LYS A 120 -0.89 -8.86 -51.52
C LYS A 120 -1.46 -7.72 -52.34
N ASN A 121 -0.59 -7.08 -53.12
CA ASN A 121 -0.87 -6.07 -54.12
C ASN A 121 -2.27 -6.24 -54.75
N SER A 122 -3.26 -5.51 -54.24
CA SER A 122 -4.48 -5.24 -54.98
C SER A 122 -4.13 -4.22 -56.06
N ASN A 123 -3.50 -4.70 -57.12
CA ASN A 123 -3.25 -3.93 -58.33
C ASN A 123 -4.62 -3.59 -58.93
N ASN A 124 -5.20 -2.46 -58.53
CA ASN A 124 -6.27 -1.82 -59.26
C ASN A 124 -5.68 -1.35 -60.61
N THR A 125 -5.81 -2.20 -61.62
CA THR A 125 -5.63 -1.80 -63.01
C THR A 125 -6.72 -0.81 -63.39
N ARG A 126 -6.36 0.48 -63.41
CA ARG A 126 -7.10 1.51 -64.13
C ARG A 126 -6.12 2.35 -64.93
N THR A 127 -5.95 2.02 -66.20
CA THR A 127 -5.74 2.96 -67.30
C THR A 127 -6.25 2.30 -68.56
#